data_AF-A0AAV5SV98-F1
#
_entry.id   AF-A0AAV5SV98-F1
#
_cell.length_a   1.000
_cell.length_b   1.000
_cell.length_c   1.000
_cell.angle_alpha   90.00
_cell.angle_beta   90.00
_cell.angle_gamma   90.00
#
_symmetry.space_group_name_H-M   'P 1'
#
loop_
_entity.id
_entity.type
_entity.pdbx_description
1 polymer ?
#
loop_
_entity_poly.entity_id
_entity_poly.type
_entity_poly.pdbx_seq_one_letter_code
_entity_poly.pdbx_strand_id
1 'polypeptide(L)'
;VLQPSEHDGLCEEADSFSRQSSGMASVAHDHGFLPSRSEEWTVEDDVILISSIINAGDIDFIAKTVKFSKKYTISQLEKRWFDLLYDEEINSQAKKRLSQCMDGIEKLQKQIPLSLAETFMMNEFSATHPTWDDFERLL
;
A
#
# COMPACT_ATOMS: atom_id res chain seq x y z
N VAL A 1 -68.56 0.54 -11.90
CA VAL A 1 -68.77 -0.57 -12.84
C VAL A 1 -67.57 -0.59 -13.78
N LEU A 2 -66.85 -1.73 -13.78
CA LEU A 2 -65.81 -2.22 -14.69
C LEU A 2 -64.45 -1.50 -14.80
N GLN A 3 -63.42 -2.25 -14.33
CA GLN A 3 -61.98 -2.16 -14.58
C GLN A 3 -61.62 -2.65 -16.02
N PRO A 4 -60.35 -3.04 -16.34
CA PRO A 4 -59.13 -2.25 -16.58
C PRO A 4 -58.53 -2.58 -17.98
N SER A 5 -57.37 -2.03 -18.35
CA SER A 5 -56.54 -2.63 -19.42
C SER A 5 -55.07 -2.64 -19.03
N GLU A 6 -54.50 -3.83 -19.18
CA GLU A 6 -53.16 -4.29 -18.85
C GLU A 6 -52.17 -3.80 -19.90
N HIS A 7 -50.92 -3.53 -19.49
CA HIS A 7 -49.79 -3.71 -20.39
C HIS A 7 -48.60 -4.22 -19.57
N ASP A 8 -48.50 -5.54 -19.54
CA ASP A 8 -47.30 -6.29 -19.20
C ASP A 8 -46.29 -6.25 -20.35
N GLY A 9 -45.01 -6.39 -19.98
CA GLY A 9 -43.98 -7.04 -20.80
C GLY A 9 -43.32 -6.19 -21.89
N LEU A 10 -42.00 -5.99 -21.76
CA LEU A 10 -41.01 -6.86 -22.43
C LEU A 10 -39.59 -6.30 -22.17
N CYS A 11 -38.74 -7.11 -21.53
CA CYS A 11 -37.30 -6.98 -21.63
C CYS A 11 -36.89 -7.33 -23.07
N GLU A 12 -36.18 -6.42 -23.76
CA GLU A 12 -35.48 -6.75 -25.01
C GLU A 12 -33.99 -6.98 -24.71
N GLU A 13 -33.55 -8.21 -24.95
CA GLU A 13 -32.15 -8.58 -25.17
C GLU A 13 -31.77 -8.42 -26.66
N ALA A 14 -30.45 -8.43 -26.89
CA ALA A 14 -29.72 -8.63 -28.15
C ALA A 14 -29.35 -7.34 -28.93
N ASP A 15 -28.15 -7.16 -29.48
CA ASP A 15 -27.12 -8.13 -29.81
C ASP A 15 -25.73 -7.48 -30.05
N SER A 16 -24.72 -8.30 -29.77
CA SER A 16 -23.38 -8.40 -30.38
C SER A 16 -22.88 -7.31 -31.34
N PHE A 17 -21.74 -6.71 -31.01
CA PHE A 17 -20.75 -6.32 -32.02
C PHE A 17 -19.39 -6.97 -31.73
N SER A 18 -19.09 -7.99 -32.52
CA SER A 18 -17.79 -8.64 -32.61
C SER A 18 -16.70 -7.64 -32.96
N ARG A 19 -15.60 -7.62 -32.19
CA ARG A 19 -14.30 -7.20 -32.68
C ARG A 19 -13.27 -8.27 -32.35
N GLN A 20 -13.04 -9.15 -33.33
CA GLN A 20 -11.75 -9.82 -33.45
C GLN A 20 -10.68 -8.75 -33.73
N SER A 21 -9.64 -8.76 -32.91
CA SER A 21 -8.31 -8.29 -33.30
C SER A 21 -7.33 -9.37 -32.90
N SER A 22 -6.75 -9.99 -33.91
CA SER A 22 -5.70 -10.99 -33.84
C SER A 22 -4.53 -10.58 -32.96
N GLY A 23 -4.08 -11.54 -32.15
CA GLY A 23 -2.69 -11.98 -32.11
C GLY A 23 -1.62 -10.92 -31.86
N MET A 24 -1.24 -10.76 -30.59
CA MET A 24 0.17 -10.56 -30.23
C MET A 24 0.54 -11.64 -29.24
N ALA A 25 1.49 -12.48 -29.65
CA ALA A 25 2.08 -13.50 -28.82
C ALA A 25 2.53 -12.86 -27.50
N SER A 26 2.05 -13.42 -26.38
CA SER A 26 2.63 -13.14 -25.08
C SER A 26 4.10 -13.53 -25.17
N VAL A 27 4.96 -12.53 -25.31
CA VAL A 27 6.38 -12.70 -25.02
C VAL A 27 6.41 -12.98 -23.53
N ALA A 28 6.42 -14.27 -23.19
CA ALA A 28 6.78 -14.71 -21.87
C ALA A 28 8.15 -14.10 -21.58
N HIS A 29 8.17 -13.04 -20.78
CA HIS A 29 9.38 -12.65 -20.10
C HIS A 29 9.76 -13.86 -19.25
N ASP A 30 10.80 -14.55 -19.68
CA ASP A 30 11.54 -15.52 -18.90
C ASP A 30 12.11 -14.79 -17.69
N HIS A 31 11.28 -14.58 -16.67
CA HIS A 31 11.74 -14.28 -15.34
C HIS A 31 12.20 -15.59 -14.73
N GLY A 32 13.38 -16.02 -15.20
CA GLY A 32 14.24 -16.98 -14.54
C GLY A 32 14.63 -16.47 -13.16
N PHE A 33 13.71 -16.62 -12.22
CA PHE A 33 13.87 -16.84 -10.79
C PHE A 33 12.45 -16.92 -10.25
N LEU A 34 11.90 -18.13 -10.15
CA LEU A 34 10.70 -18.34 -9.34
C LEU A 34 11.03 -17.82 -7.94
N PRO A 35 10.42 -16.73 -7.43
CA PRO A 35 10.51 -16.46 -6.02
C PRO A 35 9.84 -17.64 -5.36
N SER A 36 10.63 -18.39 -4.59
CA SER A 36 10.15 -19.43 -3.71
C SER A 36 8.85 -18.97 -3.06
N ARG A 37 7.82 -19.80 -3.15
CA ARG A 37 6.46 -19.67 -2.59
C ARG A 37 6.42 -19.48 -1.05
N SER A 38 7.52 -19.05 -0.44
CA SER A 38 7.80 -18.87 0.99
C SER A 38 8.02 -17.41 1.40
N GLU A 39 7.99 -16.46 0.48
CA GLU A 39 7.96 -15.03 0.80
C GLU A 39 6.56 -14.46 0.59
N GLU A 40 5.60 -14.95 1.36
CA GLU A 40 4.30 -14.30 1.48
C GLU A 40 4.50 -12.99 2.26
N TRP A 41 4.50 -11.88 1.53
CA TRP A 41 4.47 -10.52 2.07
C TRP A 41 3.03 -10.20 2.49
N THR A 42 2.82 -9.77 3.73
CA THR A 42 1.48 -9.41 4.18
C THR A 42 1.09 -8.02 3.67
N VAL A 43 -0.20 -7.66 3.80
CA VAL A 43 -0.66 -6.31 3.43
C VAL A 43 -0.04 -5.27 4.35
N GLU A 44 0.09 -5.63 5.63
CA GLU A 44 0.74 -4.82 6.64
C GLU A 44 2.20 -4.58 6.30
N ASP A 45 2.94 -5.60 5.88
CA ASP A 45 4.33 -5.45 5.46
C ASP A 45 4.47 -4.49 4.27
N ASP A 46 3.61 -4.62 3.25
CA ASP A 46 3.62 -3.74 2.08
C ASP A 46 3.30 -2.29 2.48
N VAL A 47 2.26 -2.06 3.30
CA VAL A 47 1.86 -0.72 3.76
C VAL A 47 2.97 -0.07 4.58
N ILE A 48 3.55 -0.82 5.52
CA ILE A 48 4.64 -0.36 6.37
C ILE A 48 5.86 -0.02 5.51
N LEU A 49 6.24 -0.90 4.57
CA LEU A 49 7.40 -0.69 3.70
C LEU A 49 7.25 0.57 2.86
N ILE A 50 6.13 0.67 2.11
CA ILE A 50 5.82 1.81 1.25
C ILE A 50 5.86 3.10 2.06
N SER A 51 5.14 3.13 3.19
CA SER A 51 5.03 4.35 3.97
C SER A 51 6.34 4.73 4.62
N SER A 52 7.14 3.77 5.10
CA SER A 52 8.42 4.05 5.72
C SER A 52 9.43 4.57 4.71
N ILE A 53 9.45 4.03 3.49
CA ILE A 53 10.31 4.54 2.41
C ILE A 53 9.90 5.97 2.02
N ILE A 54 8.61 6.26 1.92
CA ILE A 54 8.11 7.61 1.60
C ILE A 54 8.50 8.62 2.68
N ASN A 55 8.43 8.24 3.97
CA ASN A 55 8.71 9.16 5.08
C ASN A 55 10.20 9.32 5.39
N ALA A 56 10.93 8.20 5.53
CA ALA A 56 12.32 8.20 5.98
C ALA A 56 13.34 8.17 4.83
N GLY A 57 13.00 7.57 3.69
CA GLY A 57 13.89 7.50 2.51
C GLY A 57 15.14 6.64 2.66
N ASP A 58 15.32 5.91 3.76
CA ASP A 58 16.51 5.09 4.05
C ASP A 58 16.11 3.65 4.43
N ILE A 59 16.37 2.69 3.53
CA ILE A 59 16.04 1.27 3.72
C ILE A 59 16.87 0.62 4.84
N ASP A 60 18.15 1.01 5.02
CA ASP A 60 19.00 0.50 6.10
C ASP A 60 18.45 0.88 7.48
N PHE A 61 17.95 2.12 7.59
CA PHE A 61 17.28 2.59 8.79
C PHE A 61 15.96 1.88 9.03
N ILE A 62 15.15 1.70 7.99
CA ILE A 62 13.85 1.01 8.05
C ILE A 62 14.03 -0.43 8.52
N ALA A 63 15.00 -1.17 7.97
CA ALA A 63 15.28 -2.55 8.35
C ALA A 63 15.61 -2.73 9.84
N LYS A 64 16.13 -1.68 10.50
CA LYS A 64 16.50 -1.69 11.93
C LYS A 64 15.39 -1.20 12.85
N THR A 65 14.54 -0.30 12.37
CA THR A 65 13.58 0.44 13.21
C THR A 65 12.15 -0.07 13.12
N VAL A 66 11.81 -0.70 12.01
CA VAL A 66 10.45 -1.10 11.70
C VAL A 66 10.23 -2.58 12.00
N LYS A 67 9.06 -2.91 12.59
CA LYS A 67 8.66 -4.28 12.90
C LYS A 67 7.75 -4.83 11.82
N PHE A 68 8.32 -5.62 10.93
CA PHE A 68 7.61 -6.41 9.95
C PHE A 68 7.03 -7.70 10.56
N SER A 69 6.18 -8.40 9.80
CA SER A 69 5.59 -9.70 10.15
C SER A 69 6.65 -10.78 10.43
N LYS A 70 7.80 -10.69 9.74
CA LYS A 70 9.00 -11.50 9.96
C LYS A 70 10.26 -10.68 9.69
N LYS A 71 11.42 -11.24 10.01
CA LYS A 71 12.71 -10.57 9.73
C LYS A 71 13.01 -10.67 8.24
N TYR A 72 13.12 -9.52 7.59
CA TYR A 72 13.58 -9.38 6.21
C TYR A 72 15.02 -8.83 6.19
N THR A 73 15.80 -9.26 5.21
CA THR A 73 17.09 -8.65 4.88
C THR A 73 16.88 -7.37 4.07
N ILE A 74 17.90 -6.51 4.02
CA ILE A 74 17.86 -5.29 3.20
C ILE A 74 17.57 -5.63 1.74
N SER A 75 18.25 -6.65 1.18
CA SER A 75 18.03 -7.07 -0.20
C SER A 75 16.60 -7.57 -0.48
N GLN A 76 15.95 -8.20 0.51
CA GLN A 76 14.54 -8.59 0.39
C GLN A 76 13.62 -7.36 0.37
N LEU A 77 13.89 -6.36 1.20
CA LEU A 77 13.13 -5.11 1.24
C LEU A 77 13.29 -4.32 -0.06
N GLU A 78 14.52 -4.20 -0.58
CA GLU A 78 14.82 -3.55 -1.86
C GLU A 78 14.12 -4.26 -3.02
N LYS A 79 14.24 -5.60 -3.08
CA LYS A 79 13.56 -6.39 -4.10
C LYS A 79 12.06 -6.20 -4.02
N ARG A 80 11.48 -6.23 -2.81
CA ARG A 80 10.05 -6.05 -2.64
C ARG A 80 9.58 -4.67 -3.08
N TRP A 81 10.32 -3.62 -2.73
CA TRP A 81 10.05 -2.26 -3.17
C TRP A 81 10.08 -2.16 -4.70
N PHE A 82 11.07 -2.78 -5.34
CA PHE A 82 11.17 -2.85 -6.79
C PHE A 82 9.98 -3.59 -7.41
N ASP A 83 9.67 -4.80 -6.92
CA ASP A 83 8.53 -5.61 -7.38
C ASP A 83 7.20 -4.84 -7.24
N LEU A 84 6.98 -4.13 -6.12
CA LEU A 84 5.78 -3.32 -5.90
C LEU A 84 5.62 -2.19 -6.93
N LEU A 85 6.71 -1.67 -7.48
CA LEU A 85 6.70 -0.57 -8.45
C LEU A 85 6.67 -1.05 -9.91
N TYR A 86 7.34 -2.16 -10.21
CA TYR A 86 7.66 -2.53 -11.59
C TYR A 86 7.12 -3.89 -12.03
N ASP A 87 6.75 -4.78 -11.12
CA ASP A 87 6.07 -6.03 -11.46
C ASP A 87 4.55 -5.79 -11.47
N GLU A 88 3.94 -5.81 -12.66
CA GLU A 88 2.52 -5.51 -12.85
C GLU A 88 1.60 -6.49 -12.10
N GLU A 89 1.99 -7.76 -12.03
CA GLU A 89 1.20 -8.79 -11.35
C GLU A 89 1.23 -8.57 -9.83
N ILE A 90 2.43 -8.38 -9.26
CA ILE A 90 2.61 -8.11 -7.84
C ILE A 90 1.92 -6.79 -7.45
N ASN A 91 2.08 -5.74 -8.26
CA ASN A 91 1.45 -4.45 -8.04
C ASN A 91 -0.08 -4.56 -7.99
N SER A 92 -0.68 -5.27 -8.95
CA SER A 92 -2.13 -5.47 -9.02
C SER A 92 -2.64 -6.27 -7.80
N GLN A 93 -1.96 -7.34 -7.42
CA GLN A 93 -2.30 -8.13 -6.25
C GLN A 93 -2.18 -7.33 -4.95
N ALA A 94 -1.11 -6.53 -4.79
CA ALA A 94 -0.93 -5.66 -3.64
C ALA A 94 -2.07 -4.62 -3.55
N LYS A 95 -2.37 -3.90 -4.63
CA LYS A 95 -3.49 -2.94 -4.67
C LYS A 95 -4.82 -3.57 -4.27
N LYS A 96 -5.11 -4.77 -4.78
CA LYS A 96 -6.32 -5.51 -4.43
C LYS A 96 -6.37 -5.81 -2.92
N ARG A 97 -5.28 -6.32 -2.35
CA ARG A 97 -5.23 -6.63 -0.91
C ARG A 97 -5.33 -5.37 -0.04
N LEU A 98 -4.65 -4.28 -0.41
CA LEU A 98 -4.75 -2.99 0.28
C LEU A 98 -6.20 -2.47 0.27
N SER A 99 -6.90 -2.55 -0.86
CA SER A 99 -8.31 -2.11 -0.97
C SER A 99 -9.27 -2.86 -0.05
N GLN A 100 -8.91 -4.09 0.33
CA GLN A 100 -9.70 -4.95 1.21
C GLN A 100 -9.33 -4.80 2.69
N CYS A 101 -8.24 -4.08 3.00
CA CYS A 101 -7.70 -3.90 4.35
C CYS A 101 -7.69 -2.41 4.73
N MET A 102 -8.85 -1.75 4.67
CA MET A 102 -8.96 -0.32 5.03
C MET A 102 -8.98 -0.10 6.55
N ASP A 103 -9.57 -1.03 7.32
CA ASP A 103 -9.79 -0.87 8.76
C ASP A 103 -8.52 -1.07 9.62
N GLY A 104 -7.42 -1.55 9.03
CA GLY A 104 -6.17 -1.87 9.74
C GLY A 104 -5.08 -0.78 9.66
N ILE A 105 -5.21 0.16 8.72
CA ILE A 105 -4.12 1.07 8.33
C ILE A 105 -3.75 2.04 9.45
N GLU A 106 -4.73 2.53 10.22
CA GLU A 106 -4.50 3.45 11.35
C GLU A 106 -3.56 2.87 12.42
N LYS A 107 -3.61 1.55 12.63
CA LYS A 107 -2.73 0.89 13.62
C LYS A 107 -1.29 0.85 13.13
N LEU A 108 -1.10 0.71 11.81
CA LEU A 108 0.22 0.66 11.19
C LEU A 108 0.88 2.04 11.18
N GLN A 109 0.11 3.13 11.18
CA GLN A 109 0.66 4.49 11.18
C GLN A 109 1.61 4.76 12.36
N LYS A 110 1.36 4.15 13.52
CA LYS A 110 2.23 4.28 14.70
C LYS A 110 3.59 3.61 14.56
N GLN A 111 3.76 2.74 13.55
CA GLN A 111 4.99 2.00 13.28
C GLN A 111 5.84 2.64 12.18
N ILE A 112 5.27 3.60 11.46
CA ILE A 112 5.96 4.31 10.38
C ILE A 112 6.94 5.30 11.01
N PRO A 113 8.23 5.26 10.64
CA PRO A 113 9.19 6.25 11.12
C PRO A 113 8.82 7.65 10.66
N LEU A 114 9.03 8.62 11.54
CA LEU A 114 8.84 10.03 11.24
C LEU A 114 9.81 10.49 10.15
N SER A 115 9.39 11.47 9.38
CA SER A 115 10.22 12.10 8.35
C SER A 115 11.38 12.89 8.94
N LEU A 116 12.39 13.19 8.12
CA LEU A 116 13.54 13.99 8.54
C LEU A 116 13.13 15.40 9.02
N ALA A 117 12.13 16.01 8.38
CA ALA A 117 11.60 17.31 8.80
C ALA A 117 10.92 17.22 10.18
N GLU A 118 10.12 16.19 10.41
CA GLU A 118 9.46 15.97 11.71
C GLU A 118 10.47 15.68 12.82
N THR A 119 11.48 14.85 12.55
CA THR A 119 12.54 14.57 13.52
C THR A 119 13.38 15.82 13.82
N PHE A 120 13.65 16.67 12.84
CA PHE A 120 14.32 17.96 13.06
C PHE A 120 13.50 18.87 13.97
N MET A 121 12.21 19.08 13.67
CA MET A 121 11.32 19.88 14.51
C MET A 121 11.23 19.30 15.92
N MET A 122 11.07 17.98 16.06
CA MET A 122 10.94 17.34 17.37
C MET A 122 12.24 17.40 18.17
N ASN A 123 13.40 17.33 17.50
CA ASN A 123 14.71 17.57 18.11
C ASN A 123 14.84 19.02 18.58
N GLU A 124 14.38 19.98 17.80
CA GLU A 124 14.34 21.41 18.15
C GLU A 124 13.49 21.65 19.41
N PHE A 125 12.30 21.06 19.50
CA PHE A 125 11.45 21.15 20.71
C PHE A 125 12.04 20.42 21.92
N SER A 126 12.77 19.31 21.72
CA SER A 126 13.39 18.57 22.82
C SER A 126 14.60 19.29 23.44
N ALA A 127 15.23 20.21 22.70
CA ALA A 127 16.38 20.97 23.17
C ALA A 127 16.00 22.05 24.20
N THR A 128 14.74 22.49 24.22
CA THR A 128 14.19 23.37 25.24
C THR A 128 13.23 22.56 26.08
N HIS A 129 13.68 21.98 27.19
CA HIS A 129 12.76 21.47 28.20
C HIS A 129 12.12 22.71 28.85
N PRO A 130 10.87 23.09 28.51
CA PRO A 130 10.27 24.30 29.06
C PRO A 130 10.26 24.14 30.57
N THR A 131 10.79 25.12 31.29
CA THR A 131 10.73 25.09 32.75
C THR A 131 9.36 25.56 33.20
N TRP A 132 9.02 25.28 34.46
CA TRP A 132 7.80 25.84 35.05
C TRP A 132 7.74 27.36 34.96
N ASP A 133 8.89 28.04 35.05
CA ASP A 133 9.00 29.49 34.90
C ASP A 133 8.57 29.99 33.51
N ASP A 134 8.79 29.19 32.46
CA ASP A 134 8.35 29.55 31.10
C ASP A 134 6.83 29.49 30.97
N PHE A 135 6.16 28.60 31.71
CA PHE A 135 4.70 28.53 31.78
C PHE A 135 4.09 29.64 32.63
N GLU A 136 4.72 30.00 33.76
CA GLU A 136 4.26 31.11 34.61
C GLU A 136 4.29 32.46 33.90
N ARG A 137 5.20 32.65 32.94
CA ARG A 137 5.26 33.86 32.09
C ARG A 137 4.12 33.99 31.08
N LEU A 138 3.35 32.92 30.84
CA LEU A 138 2.27 32.88 29.85
C LEU A 138 0.87 32.99 30.47
N LEU A 139 0.76 32.99 31.81
CA LEU A 139 -0.47 33.19 32.59
C LEU A 139 -0.58 34.64 33.08
#